data_AF-T1A3M6-F1
#
_entry.id   AF-T1A3M6-F1
#
_cell.length_a   1.000
_cell.length_b   1.000
_cell.length_c   1.000
_cell.angle_alpha   90.00
_cell.angle_beta   90.00
_cell.angle_gamma   90.00
#
_symmetry.space_group_name_H-M   'P 1'
#
loop_
_entity.id
_entity.type
_entity.pdbx_description
1 polymer ?
#
loop_
_entity_poly.entity_id
_entity_poly.type
_entity_poly.pdbx_seq_one_letter_code
_entity_poly.pdbx_strand_id
1 'polypeptide(L)' 'QRLDPAQFLRVHRGHLVRADQIVSVTSRAHGDAELRLRDGSTLLLSRRFREALPADLRG' A
#
# COMPACT_ATOMS: atom_id res chain seq x y z
N GLN A 1 -15.48 2.35 -15.33
CA GLN A 1 -15.80 2.73 -13.94
C GLN A 1 -14.49 3.02 -13.21
N ARG A 2 -14.28 4.23 -12.69
CA ARG A 2 -13.03 4.62 -12.03
C ARG A 2 -13.17 4.36 -10.53
N LEU A 3 -12.23 3.60 -9.96
CA LEU A 3 -12.19 3.37 -8.52
C LEU A 3 -11.88 4.69 -7.81
N ASP A 4 -12.48 4.90 -6.65
CA ASP A 4 -12.29 6.09 -5.85
C ASP A 4 -10.84 6.13 -5.31
N PRO A 5 -10.01 7.12 -5.70
CA PRO A 5 -8.63 7.21 -5.24
C PRO A 5 -8.51 7.47 -3.73
N ALA A 6 -9.58 7.96 -3.07
CA ALA A 6 -9.59 8.08 -1.61
C ALA A 6 -9.73 6.73 -0.91
N GLN A 7 -10.32 5.74 -1.59
CA GLN A 7 -10.53 4.40 -1.05
C GLN A 7 -9.51 3.40 -1.54
N PHE A 8 -8.96 3.59 -2.75
CA PHE A 8 -8.03 2.66 -3.39
C PHE A 8 -6.64 3.28 -3.54
N LEU A 9 -5.67 2.63 -2.90
CA LEU A 9 -4.27 3.03 -2.93
C LEU A 9 -3.52 2.17 -3.94
N ARG A 10 -2.73 2.82 -4.78
CA ARG A 10 -1.90 2.12 -5.75
C ARG A 10 -0.59 1.71 -5.10
N VAL A 11 -0.37 0.40 -5.01
CA VAL A 11 0.75 -0.19 -4.27
C VAL A 11 1.79 -0.84 -5.18
N HIS A 12 1.43 -1.08 -6.44
CA HIS A 12 2.36 -1.54 -7.46
C HIS A 12 1.92 -1.08 -8.86
N ARG A 13 2.76 -1.28 -9.87
CA ARG A 13 2.51 -0.83 -11.25
C ARG A 13 1.26 -1.40 -11.93
N GLY A 14 0.56 -2.34 -11.29
CA GLY A 14 -0.77 -2.80 -11.72
C GLY A 14 -1.64 -3.28 -10.55
N HIS A 15 -1.35 -2.84 -9.32
CA HIS A 15 -2.09 -3.31 -8.14
C HIS A 15 -2.64 -2.11 -7.37
N LEU A 16 -3.93 -2.21 -7.05
CA LEU A 16 -4.68 -1.28 -6.21
C LEU A 16 -5.27 -2.08 -5.06
N VAL A 17 -5.15 -1.56 -3.84
CA VAL A 17 -5.75 -2.14 -2.65
C VAL A 17 -6.65 -1.12 -1.99
N ARG A 18 -7.69 -1.58 -1.30
CA ARG A 18 -8.49 -0.66 -0.50
C ARG A 18 -7.69 -0.26 0.75
N ALA A 19 -7.70 1.03 1.08
CA ALA A 19 -6.96 1.58 2.22
C ALA A 19 -7.39 0.93 3.54
N ASP A 20 -8.69 0.67 3.69
CA ASP A 20 -9.23 0.00 4.88
C ASP A 20 -8.72 -1.44 5.00
N GLN A 21 -8.46 -2.14 3.90
CA GLN A 21 -7.95 -3.51 3.95
C GLN A 21 -6.51 -3.61 4.44
N ILE A 22 -5.77 -2.49 4.56
CA ILE A 22 -4.39 -2.49 5.05
C ILE A 22 -4.40 -2.62 6.57
N VAL A 23 -3.77 -3.67 7.07
CA VAL A 23 -3.60 -3.96 8.51
C VAL A 23 -2.31 -3.35 9.03
N SER A 24 -1.23 -3.45 8.27
CA SER A 24 0.06 -2.90 8.67
C SER A 24 0.94 -2.59 7.47
N VAL A 25 1.78 -1.57 7.62
CA VAL A 25 2.82 -1.20 6.66
C VAL A 25 4.17 -1.32 7.35
N THR A 26 5.01 -2.24 6.90
CA THR A 26 6.34 -2.49 7.48
C THR A 26 7.41 -2.04 6.52
N SER A 27 8.27 -1.11 6.94
CA SER A 27 9.44 -0.71 6.14
C SER A 27 10.40 -1.88 5.99
N ARG A 28 10.86 -2.13 4.75
CA ARG A 28 11.88 -3.12 4.42
C ARG A 28 13.21 -2.40 4.12
N ALA A 29 14.29 -3.18 4.00
CA ALA A 29 15.59 -2.65 3.59
C ALA A 29 15.50 -1.97 2.21
N HIS A 30 16.41 -1.02 1.95
CA HIS A 30 16.54 -0.31 0.67
C HIS A 30 15.34 0.56 0.24
N GLY A 31 14.42 0.88 1.17
CA GLY A 31 13.36 1.86 0.93
C GLY A 31 12.04 1.28 0.43
N ASP A 32 11.97 -0.04 0.30
CA ASP A 32 10.70 -0.74 0.05
C ASP A 32 9.89 -0.88 1.34
N ALA A 33 8.65 -1.33 1.21
CA ALA A 33 7.80 -1.70 2.33
C ALA A 33 6.96 -2.93 2.00
N GLU A 34 6.42 -3.52 3.05
CA GLU A 34 5.51 -4.63 2.98
C GLU A 34 4.16 -4.23 3.55
N LEU A 35 3.10 -4.52 2.80
CA LEU A 35 1.72 -4.28 3.18
C LEU A 35 1.09 -5.61 3.57
N ARG A 36 0.53 -5.67 4.77
CA ARG A 36 -0.30 -6.79 5.21
C ARG A 36 -1.76 -6.40 5.05
N LEU A 37 -2.54 -7.24 4.38
CA LEU A 37 -3.97 -7.05 4.20
C LEU A 37 -4.78 -7.87 5.22
N ARG A 38 -6.04 -7.48 5.44
CA ARG A 38 -6.96 -8.15 6.37
C ARG A 38 -7.26 -9.61 6.00
N ASP A 39 -7.20 -9.94 4.71
CA ASP A 39 -7.39 -11.30 4.20
C ASP A 39 -6.16 -12.21 4.41
N GLY A 40 -5.08 -11.68 5.00
CA GLY A 40 -3.81 -12.38 5.21
C GLY A 40 -2.82 -12.23 4.05
N SER A 41 -3.23 -11.61 2.94
CA SER A 41 -2.35 -11.36 1.80
C SER A 41 -1.24 -10.38 2.17
N THR A 42 -0.07 -10.58 1.59
CA THR A 42 1.08 -9.70 1.78
C THR A 42 1.55 -9.18 0.42
N LEU A 43 1.73 -7.87 0.30
CA LEU A 43 2.16 -7.22 -0.93
C LEU A 43 3.43 -6.40 -0.71
N LEU A 44 4.39 -6.52 -1.64
CA LEU A 44 5.52 -5.61 -1.68
C LEU A 44 5.13 -4.28 -2.30
N LEU A 45 5.51 -3.22 -1.61
CA LEU A 45 5.37 -1.83 -2.00
C LEU A 45 6.76 -1.30 -2.32
N SER A 46 7.01 -0.94 -3.58
CA SER A 46 8.29 -0.31 -3.90
C SER A 46 8.35 1.13 -3.38
N ARG A 47 9.57 1.62 -3.14
CA ARG A 47 9.82 3.00 -2.65
C ARG A 47 8.96 4.07 -3.31
N ARG A 48 8.83 4.03 -4.64
CA ARG A 48 8.07 5.02 -5.43
C ARG A 48 6.58 5.05 -5.08
N PHE A 49 5.99 3.89 -4.81
CA PHE A 49 4.57 3.81 -4.44
C PHE A 49 4.37 4.11 -2.95
N ARG A 50 5.36 3.81 -2.10
CA ARG A 50 5.36 4.24 -0.69
C ARG A 50 5.29 5.76 -0.55
N GLU A 51 6.09 6.48 -1.34
CA GLU A 51 6.06 7.94 -1.38
C GLU A 51 4.74 8.51 -1.93
N ALA A 52 3.84 7.68 -2.46
CA ALA A 52 2.50 8.06 -2.89
C ALA A 52 1.41 7.71 -1.86
N LEU A 53 1.73 6.97 -0.78
CA LEU A 53 0.75 6.69 0.28
C LEU A 53 0.43 7.94 1.10
N PRO A 54 -0.75 8.03 1.74
CA PRO A 54 -1.02 9.05 2.75
C PRO A 54 -0.01 8.99 3.90
N ALA A 55 0.35 10.14 4.50
CA ALA A 55 1.36 10.21 5.57
C ALA A 55 1.03 9.26 6.73
N ASP A 56 -0.25 9.19 7.11
CA ASP A 56 -0.77 8.34 8.19
C ASP A 56 -0.52 6.84 7.96
N LEU A 57 -0.31 6.43 6.71
CA LEU A 57 -0.06 5.04 6.29
C LEU A 57 1.41 4.74 6.00
N ARG A 58 2.31 5.73 6.03
CA ARG A 58 3.73 5.54 5.68
C ARG A 58 4.57 4.88 6.78
N GLY A 59 4.04 4.83 8.01
CA GLY A 59 4.76 4.43 9.22
C GLY A 59 5.69 5.52 9.70
#